data_AF-A0A3B9KSS6-F1
#
_entry.id   AF-A0A3B9KSS6-F1
#
_cell.length_a   1.000
_cell.length_b   1.000
_cell.length_c   1.000
_cell.angle_alpha   90.00
_cell.angle_beta   90.00
_cell.angle_gamma   90.00
#
_symmetry.space_group_name_H-M   'P 1'
#
loop_
_entity.id
_entity.type
_entity.pdbx_description
1 polymer ?
#
loop_
_entity_poly.entity_id
_entity_poly.type
_entity_poly.pdbx_seq_one_letter_code
_entity_poly.pdbx_strand_id
1 'polypeptide(L)'
;MSEITQRREILFLYDVENNNPNGDPNDENKPRIDEESGRNLVTDVRLKRTIRDYLKDYKNENIFVREIVFEDGTIQDGKTRAKDFGKNKKEILDNVLKECIDVRLFGATIPLDKDSITLTGPVQF
;
A
#
# COMPACT_ATOMS: atom_id res chain seq x y z
N MET A 1 -16.17 -13.41 -4.68
CA MET A 1 -14.73 -13.43 -4.98
C MET A 1 -14.32 -14.88 -5.11
N SER A 2 -13.48 -15.23 -6.10
CA SER A 2 -12.94 -16.58 -6.22
C SER A 2 -11.94 -16.83 -5.10
N GLU A 3 -12.05 -17.98 -4.44
CA GLU A 3 -11.15 -18.38 -3.36
C GLU A 3 -9.78 -18.78 -3.93
N ILE A 4 -8.70 -18.29 -3.31
CA ILE A 4 -7.34 -18.73 -3.65
C ILE A 4 -7.08 -20.02 -2.87
N THR A 5 -7.13 -21.15 -3.55
CA THR A 5 -7.00 -22.47 -2.92
C THR A 5 -5.56 -22.96 -2.79
N GLN A 6 -4.59 -22.27 -3.42
CA GLN A 6 -3.20 -22.68 -3.47
C GLN A 6 -2.27 -21.52 -3.12
N ARG A 7 -1.29 -21.78 -2.25
CA ARG A 7 -0.17 -20.87 -2.02
C ARG A 7 0.72 -20.83 -3.26
N ARG A 8 1.22 -19.64 -3.58
CA ARG A 8 2.13 -19.39 -4.71
C ARG A 8 3.35 -18.66 -4.22
N GLU A 9 4.48 -18.90 -4.90
CA GLU A 9 5.73 -18.18 -4.72
C GLU A 9 6.14 -17.61 -6.07
N ILE A 10 6.64 -16.38 -6.06
CA ILE A 10 7.00 -15.64 -7.28
C ILE A 10 8.40 -15.06 -7.06
N LEU A 11 9.33 -15.41 -7.94
CA LEU A 11 10.59 -14.69 -8.07
C LEU A 11 10.39 -13.54 -9.05
N PHE A 12 10.44 -12.31 -8.54
CA PHE A 12 10.34 -11.11 -9.36
C PHE A 12 11.72 -10.47 -9.51
N LEU A 13 12.21 -10.40 -10.75
CA LEU A 13 13.50 -9.79 -11.09
C LEU A 13 13.25 -8.55 -11.96
N TYR A 14 13.91 -7.47 -11.60
CA TYR A 14 13.97 -6.25 -12.41
C TYR A 14 15.33 -5.60 -12.22
N ASP A 15 15.74 -4.81 -13.20
CA ASP A 15 16.93 -3.98 -13.15
C ASP A 15 16.56 -2.50 -13.30
N VAL A 16 17.53 -1.65 -13.00
CA VAL A 16 17.43 -0.21 -13.19
C VAL A 16 18.77 0.30 -13.71
N GLU A 17 18.73 1.26 -14.62
CA GLU A 17 19.91 1.93 -15.16
C GLU A 17 19.81 3.43 -14.89
N ASN A 18 20.90 4.04 -14.39
CA ASN A 18 20.99 5.48 -14.11
C ASN A 18 19.82 6.03 -13.28
N ASN A 19 19.35 5.26 -12.29
CA ASN A 19 18.16 5.58 -11.50
C ASN A 19 18.37 5.25 -10.02
N ASN A 20 17.52 5.82 -9.16
CA ASN A 20 17.44 5.51 -7.75
C ASN A 20 16.16 4.68 -7.47
N PRO A 21 16.27 3.35 -7.28
CA PRO A 21 15.10 2.49 -7.15
C PRO A 21 14.37 2.67 -5.80
N ASN A 22 15.10 3.03 -4.74
CA ASN A 22 14.58 3.24 -3.40
C ASN A 22 15.48 4.24 -2.64
N GLY A 23 15.09 5.51 -2.59
CA GLY A 23 15.80 6.52 -1.81
C GLY A 23 15.75 6.27 -0.29
N ASP A 24 16.81 6.65 0.41
CA ASP A 24 16.84 6.69 1.88
C ASP A 24 16.54 8.10 2.39
N PRO A 25 15.41 8.35 3.08
CA PRO A 25 15.12 9.66 3.66
C PRO A 25 16.13 10.06 4.75
N ASN A 26 16.89 9.12 5.32
CA ASN A 26 17.90 9.41 6.33
C ASN A 26 19.30 9.68 5.75
N ASP A 27 19.51 9.45 4.44
CA ASP A 27 20.79 9.66 3.76
C ASP A 27 20.57 10.45 2.46
N GLU A 28 19.99 11.66 2.60
CA GLU A 28 19.84 12.63 1.50
C GLU A 28 19.21 12.04 0.22
N ASN A 29 18.30 11.08 0.38
CA ASN A 29 17.66 10.37 -0.73
C ASN A 29 18.65 9.62 -1.64
N LYS A 30 19.84 9.23 -1.17
CA LYS A 30 20.72 8.28 -1.86
C LYS A 30 20.04 6.92 -1.98
N PRO A 31 20.47 6.05 -2.93
CA PRO A 31 19.96 4.69 -2.97
C PRO A 31 20.16 4.00 -1.63
N ARG A 32 19.11 3.40 -1.09
CA ARG A 32 19.15 2.67 0.17
C ARG A 32 20.10 1.48 0.04
N ILE A 33 21.04 1.38 0.98
CA ILE A 33 22.01 0.29 1.05
C ILE A 33 21.71 -0.53 2.31
N ASP A 34 21.75 -1.85 2.19
CA ASP A 34 21.76 -2.76 3.33
C ASP A 34 23.13 -2.71 4.01
N GLU A 35 23.17 -2.32 5.30
CA GLU A 35 24.43 -2.05 6.01
C GLU A 35 25.31 -3.29 6.17
N GLU A 36 24.73 -4.49 6.24
CA GLU A 36 25.47 -5.74 6.43
C GLU A 36 26.11 -6.22 5.12
N SER A 37 25.32 -6.28 4.04
CA SER A 37 25.78 -6.81 2.76
C SER A 37 26.39 -5.79 1.82
N GLY A 38 26.18 -4.49 2.07
CA GLY A 38 26.58 -3.39 1.18
C GLY A 38 25.83 -3.36 -0.16
N ARG A 39 24.74 -4.12 -0.30
CA ARG A 39 23.95 -4.19 -1.54
C ARG A 39 22.83 -3.16 -1.52
N ASN A 40 22.43 -2.73 -2.71
CA ASN A 40 21.23 -1.90 -2.87
C ASN A 40 20.00 -2.65 -2.36
N LEU A 41 19.20 -1.98 -1.55
CA LEU A 41 18.00 -2.54 -0.93
C LEU A 41 16.77 -1.79 -1.41
N VAL A 42 15.82 -2.52 -1.98
CA VAL A 42 14.49 -2.02 -2.29
C VAL A 42 13.50 -2.66 -1.34
N THR A 43 12.86 -1.82 -0.54
CA THR A 43 11.94 -2.28 0.51
C THR A 43 10.65 -2.86 -0.07
N ASP A 44 10.03 -3.76 0.68
CA ASP A 44 8.70 -4.28 0.34
C ASP A 44 7.66 -3.15 0.24
N VAL A 45 7.72 -2.17 1.13
CA VAL A 45 6.85 -0.99 1.11
C VAL A 45 6.99 -0.22 -0.19
N ARG A 46 8.22 -0.07 -0.72
CA ARG A 46 8.48 0.58 -2.01
C ARG A 46 7.85 -0.19 -3.17
N LEU A 47 8.03 -1.52 -3.22
CA LEU A 47 7.40 -2.36 -4.25
C LEU A 47 5.87 -2.29 -4.16
N LYS A 48 5.31 -2.44 -2.96
CA LYS A 48 3.86 -2.31 -2.73
C LYS A 48 3.35 -0.94 -3.19
N ARG A 49 4.12 0.14 -3.00
CA ARG A 49 3.74 1.48 -3.48
C ARG A 49 3.71 1.55 -5.01
N THR A 50 4.75 1.05 -5.69
CA THR A 50 4.80 1.00 -7.16
C THR A 50 3.60 0.22 -7.72
N ILE A 51 3.22 -0.90 -7.11
CA ILE A 51 2.05 -1.68 -7.53
C ILE A 51 0.75 -0.91 -7.31
N ARG A 52 0.59 -0.24 -6.15
CA ARG A 52 -0.60 0.60 -5.87
C ARG A 52 -0.76 1.72 -6.89
N ASP A 53 0.32 2.44 -7.18
CA ASP A 53 0.32 3.53 -8.15
C ASP A 53 -0.04 3.02 -9.54
N TYR A 54 0.51 1.87 -9.97
CA TYR A 54 0.14 1.23 -11.22
C TYR A 54 -1.36 0.85 -11.28
N LEU A 55 -1.88 0.23 -10.23
CA LEU A 55 -3.30 -0.16 -10.14
C LEU A 55 -4.22 1.06 -10.21
N LYS A 56 -3.88 2.13 -9.50
CA LYS A 56 -4.65 3.38 -9.48
C LYS A 56 -4.59 4.11 -10.83
N ASP A 57 -3.38 4.40 -11.31
CA ASP A 57 -3.18 5.36 -12.40
C ASP A 57 -3.33 4.73 -13.79
N TYR A 58 -3.11 3.41 -13.91
CA TYR A 58 -3.14 2.72 -15.21
C TYR A 58 -4.21 1.64 -15.31
N LYS A 59 -4.73 1.12 -14.18
CA LYS A 59 -5.83 0.14 -14.17
C LYS A 59 -7.16 0.71 -13.69
N ASN A 60 -7.20 1.99 -13.29
CA ASN A 60 -8.38 2.65 -12.74
C ASN A 60 -9.00 1.87 -11.56
N GLU A 61 -8.18 1.15 -10.80
CA GLU A 61 -8.61 0.45 -9.59
C GLU A 61 -8.62 1.41 -8.41
N ASN A 62 -9.59 1.26 -7.52
CA ASN A 62 -9.61 2.04 -6.29
C ASN A 62 -8.63 1.45 -5.26
N ILE A 63 -7.94 2.34 -4.55
CA ILE A 63 -7.00 1.98 -3.48
C ILE A 63 -7.30 2.77 -2.22
N PHE A 64 -7.07 2.14 -1.06
CA PHE A 64 -7.26 2.77 0.23
C PHE A 64 -6.09 3.68 0.58
N VAL A 65 -4.86 3.17 0.45
CA VAL A 65 -3.63 3.88 0.86
C VAL A 65 -3.16 4.82 -0.25
N ARG A 66 -3.67 6.04 -0.23
CA ARG A 66 -3.32 7.12 -1.15
C ARG A 66 -3.42 8.49 -0.49
N GLU A 67 -2.72 9.46 -1.05
CA GLU A 67 -2.92 10.85 -0.70
C GLU A 67 -4.17 11.39 -1.40
N ILE A 68 -4.99 12.12 -0.64
CA ILE A 68 -6.14 12.87 -1.11
C ILE A 68 -6.02 14.25 -0.47
N VAL A 69 -5.99 15.28 -1.31
CA VAL A 69 -5.87 16.68 -0.92
C VAL A 69 -7.23 17.34 -1.09
N PHE A 70 -7.72 18.00 -0.05
CA PHE A 70 -8.96 18.78 -0.07
C PHE A 70 -8.75 20.12 -0.80
N GLU A 71 -9.85 20.80 -1.13
CA GLU A 71 -9.79 22.09 -1.84
C GLU A 71 -9.02 23.17 -1.08
N ASP A 72 -9.00 23.09 0.25
CA ASP A 72 -8.27 24.00 1.13
C ASP A 72 -6.77 23.66 1.28
N GLY A 73 -6.29 22.62 0.59
CA GLY A 73 -4.90 22.15 0.63
C GLY A 73 -4.58 21.21 1.78
N THR A 74 -5.55 20.86 2.65
CA THR A 74 -5.33 19.89 3.72
C THR A 74 -5.34 18.45 3.20
N ILE A 75 -4.55 17.57 3.82
CA ILE A 75 -4.46 16.16 3.45
C ILE A 75 -5.45 15.36 4.29
N GLN A 76 -6.22 14.50 3.63
CA GLN A 76 -7.15 13.59 4.29
C GLN A 76 -6.40 12.59 5.17
N ASP A 77 -6.75 12.54 6.46
CA ASP A 77 -6.19 11.57 7.39
C ASP A 77 -6.83 10.18 7.25
N GLY A 78 -6.21 9.17 7.87
CA GLY A 78 -6.68 7.79 7.77
C GLY A 78 -8.09 7.57 8.35
N LYS A 79 -8.47 8.33 9.40
CA LYS A 79 -9.80 8.21 10.02
C LYS A 79 -10.90 8.78 9.11
N THR A 80 -10.62 9.90 8.47
CA THR A 80 -11.52 10.52 7.49
C THR A 80 -11.61 9.63 6.26
N ARG A 81 -10.48 9.07 5.80
CA ARG A 81 -10.47 8.10 4.69
C ARG A 81 -11.33 6.88 5.00
N ALA A 82 -11.31 6.36 6.22
CA ALA A 82 -12.16 5.24 6.62
C ALA A 82 -13.67 5.58 6.52
N LYS A 83 -14.06 6.82 6.83
CA LYS A 83 -15.46 7.27 6.76
C LYS A 83 -16.01 7.35 5.33
N ASP A 84 -15.15 7.49 4.32
CA ASP A 84 -15.57 7.43 2.91
C ASP A 84 -16.23 6.08 2.57
N PHE A 85 -15.91 5.03 3.34
CA PHE A 85 -16.39 3.67 3.12
C PHE A 85 -17.51 3.24 4.08
N GLY A 86 -18.01 4.12 4.95
CA GLY A 86 -19.14 3.77 5.81
C GLY A 86 -19.15 4.49 7.16
N LYS A 87 -20.22 4.27 7.93
CA LYS A 87 -20.42 4.95 9.21
C LYS A 87 -20.03 4.10 10.41
N ASN A 88 -20.08 2.78 10.26
CA ASN A 88 -19.75 1.83 11.32
C ASN A 88 -18.66 0.86 10.86
N LYS A 89 -18.03 0.19 11.83
CA LYS A 89 -16.90 -0.72 11.61
C LYS A 89 -17.17 -1.78 10.55
N LYS A 90 -18.39 -2.34 10.53
CA LYS A 90 -18.78 -3.41 9.60
C LYS A 90 -18.91 -2.89 8.17
N GLU A 91 -19.63 -1.78 7.98
CA GLU A 91 -19.75 -1.15 6.66
C GLU A 91 -18.38 -0.76 6.09
N ILE A 92 -17.53 -0.14 6.92
CA ILE A 92 -16.18 0.26 6.51
C ILE A 92 -15.38 -0.96 6.07
N LEU A 93 -15.39 -2.04 6.86
CA LEU A 93 -14.70 -3.28 6.51
C LEU A 93 -15.21 -3.85 5.18
N ASP A 94 -16.53 -4.02 5.05
CA ASP A 94 -17.16 -4.65 3.89
C ASP A 94 -16.91 -3.83 2.60
N ASN A 95 -17.05 -2.50 2.67
CA ASN A 95 -16.85 -1.62 1.52
C ASN A 95 -15.38 -1.48 1.16
N VAL A 96 -14.46 -1.37 2.14
CA VAL A 96 -13.01 -1.36 1.85
C VAL A 96 -12.59 -2.66 1.18
N LEU A 97 -13.03 -3.83 1.69
CA LEU A 97 -12.72 -5.11 1.05
C LEU A 97 -13.36 -5.25 -0.33
N LYS A 98 -14.53 -4.64 -0.57
CA LYS A 98 -15.20 -4.67 -1.87
C LYS A 98 -14.55 -3.73 -2.90
N GLU A 99 -14.08 -2.57 -2.47
CA GLU A 99 -13.68 -1.49 -3.39
C GLU A 99 -12.16 -1.34 -3.51
N CYS A 100 -11.40 -1.57 -2.43
CA CYS A 100 -9.97 -1.27 -2.39
C CYS A 100 -9.12 -2.52 -2.65
N ILE A 101 -8.53 -2.59 -3.84
CA ILE A 101 -7.72 -3.75 -4.25
C ILE A 101 -6.43 -3.90 -3.42
N ASP A 102 -5.84 -2.79 -3.00
CA ASP A 102 -4.58 -2.81 -2.25
C ASP A 102 -4.74 -3.39 -0.84
N VAL A 103 -5.88 -3.14 -0.19
CA VAL A 103 -6.21 -3.76 1.11
C VAL A 103 -6.46 -5.25 0.94
N ARG A 104 -7.16 -5.65 -0.14
CA ARG A 104 -7.35 -7.07 -0.46
C ARG A 104 -6.03 -7.80 -0.71
N LEU A 105 -5.05 -7.15 -1.35
CA LEU A 105 -3.77 -7.76 -1.71
C LEU A 105 -2.75 -7.75 -0.56
N PHE A 106 -2.54 -6.60 0.06
CA PHE A 106 -1.45 -6.37 1.01
C PHE A 106 -1.90 -6.28 2.46
N GLY A 107 -3.21 -6.12 2.70
CA GLY A 107 -3.73 -5.77 4.01
C GLY A 107 -3.53 -4.29 4.34
N ALA A 108 -4.09 -3.89 5.48
CA ALA A 108 -3.98 -2.54 6.01
C ALA A 108 -4.41 -2.49 7.49
N THR A 109 -3.90 -1.49 8.20
CA THR A 109 -4.48 -1.04 9.47
C THR A 109 -5.33 0.20 9.21
N ILE A 110 -6.65 0.06 9.36
CA ILE A 110 -7.63 1.12 9.14
C ILE A 110 -7.95 1.75 10.49
N PRO A 111 -7.56 3.01 10.73
CA PRO A 111 -7.83 3.67 12.00
C PRO A 111 -9.30 4.12 12.07
N LEU A 112 -9.95 3.86 13.21
CA LEU A 112 -11.30 4.31 13.55
C LEU A 112 -11.26 5.21 14.79
N ASP A 113 -12.42 5.69 15.25
CA ASP A 113 -12.49 6.37 16.54
C ASP A 113 -12.33 5.38 17.69
N LYS A 114 -11.24 5.52 18.47
CA LYS A 114 -10.86 4.65 19.60
C LYS A 114 -10.77 3.15 19.29
N ASP A 115 -10.69 2.78 18.02
CA ASP A 115 -10.63 1.39 17.55
C ASP A 115 -9.85 1.34 16.23
N SER A 116 -9.55 0.13 15.74
CA SER A 116 -8.98 -0.10 14.43
C SER A 116 -9.46 -1.42 13.83
N ILE A 117 -9.34 -1.53 12.52
CA ILE A 117 -9.45 -2.79 11.79
C ILE A 117 -8.06 -3.11 11.26
N THR A 118 -7.56 -4.31 11.54
CA THR A 118 -6.28 -4.79 11.00
C THR A 118 -6.54 -6.00 10.12
N LEU A 119 -6.05 -5.93 8.89
CA LEU A 119 -6.17 -6.97 7.89
C LEU A 119 -4.77 -7.37 7.40
N THR A 120 -4.55 -8.68 7.28
CA THR A 120 -3.36 -9.23 6.62
C THR A 120 -3.73 -9.68 5.23
N GLY A 121 -3.08 -9.13 4.20
CA GLY A 121 -3.30 -9.53 2.82
C GLY A 121 -2.56 -10.82 2.46
N PRO A 122 -3.00 -11.55 1.42
CA PRO A 122 -2.37 -12.77 0.95
C PRO A 122 -1.01 -12.55 0.26
N VAL A 123 -0.68 -11.32 -0.17
CA VAL A 123 0.59 -11.00 -0.85
C VAL A 123 1.56 -10.37 0.14
N GLN A 124 2.62 -11.11 0.46
CA GLN A 124 3.74 -10.68 1.29
C GLN A 124 5.05 -10.84 0.50
N PHE A 125 6.00 -9.93 0.72
CA PHE A 125 7.31 -9.89 0.05
C PHE A 125 8.40 -10.24 1.04
#